data_AF-A0A559VFP3-F1
#
_entry.id   AF-A0A559VFP3-F1
#
_cell.length_a   1.000
_cell.length_b   1.000
_cell.length_c   1.000
_cell.angle_alpha   90.00
_cell.angle_beta   90.00
_cell.angle_gamma   90.00
#
_symmetry.space_group_name_H-M   'P 1'
#
loop_
_entity.id
_entity.type
_entity.pdbx_description
1 polymer ?
#
loop_
_entity_poly.entity_id
_entity_poly.type
_entity_poly.pdbx_seq_one_letter_code
_entity_poly.pdbx_strand_id
1 'polypeptide(L)'
;MSEIAGQTGLRGTATAVVHESYSFACMRCGHGWEQSYEIEHHTDADGHEFVRYVADKQVVPSPLSRPTCQNCDGHVVRIMRPGQVSSVRSAAQHHHQAPRAGAPRGEAPQAAETAAPAKEHHHWHLSDLLHPFHRRAS
;
A
#
# COMPACT_ATOMS: atom_id res chain seq x y z
N MET A 1 -12.41 41.11 -15.56
CA MET A 1 -12.59 39.66 -15.82
C MET A 1 -12.51 38.99 -14.46
N SER A 2 -13.58 38.34 -14.02
CA SER A 2 -13.82 37.99 -12.63
C SER A 2 -12.89 36.90 -12.11
N GLU A 3 -12.13 37.24 -11.08
CA GLU A 3 -11.40 36.31 -10.22
C GLU A 3 -12.42 35.66 -9.27
N ILE A 4 -12.70 34.38 -9.50
CA ILE A 4 -13.47 33.56 -8.56
C ILE A 4 -12.47 32.98 -7.58
N ALA A 5 -12.23 33.73 -6.50
CA ALA A 5 -11.47 33.25 -5.36
C ALA A 5 -12.07 31.92 -4.89
N GLY A 6 -11.20 30.93 -4.66
CA GLY A 6 -11.56 29.58 -4.27
C GLY A 6 -12.60 29.57 -3.15
N GLN A 7 -13.78 29.02 -3.45
CA GLN A 7 -14.78 28.70 -2.46
C GLN A 7 -14.27 27.53 -1.61
N THR A 8 -13.52 27.86 -0.56
CA THR A 8 -13.29 27.03 0.64
C THR A 8 -14.57 26.93 1.50
N GLY A 9 -15.75 26.97 0.87
CA GLY A 9 -17.03 27.33 1.49
C GLY A 9 -17.93 26.18 1.92
N LEU A 10 -17.49 24.91 1.87
CA LEU A 10 -18.38 23.77 2.15
C LEU A 10 -18.17 23.08 3.51
N ARG A 11 -17.12 23.45 4.27
CA ARG A 11 -16.90 22.91 5.63
C ARG A 11 -18.00 23.30 6.63
N GLY A 12 -18.86 24.28 6.31
CA GLY A 12 -19.94 24.73 7.21
C GLY A 12 -21.16 23.81 7.28
N THR A 13 -21.25 22.76 6.45
CA THR A 13 -22.42 21.86 6.37
C THR A 13 -22.10 20.41 6.75
N ALA A 14 -20.86 20.12 7.14
CA ALA A 14 -20.48 18.77 7.57
C ALA A 14 -21.07 18.51 8.95
N THR A 15 -21.91 17.48 9.07
CA THR A 15 -22.46 17.01 10.34
C THR A 15 -21.40 16.25 11.14
N ALA A 16 -20.45 15.59 10.46
CA ALA A 16 -19.29 14.95 11.06
C ALA A 16 -18.13 14.85 10.05
N VAL A 17 -16.89 14.81 10.54
CA VAL A 17 -15.69 14.59 9.72
C VAL A 17 -14.87 13.45 10.30
N VAL A 18 -14.56 12.45 9.49
CA VAL A 18 -13.73 11.29 9.84
C VAL A 18 -12.43 11.35 9.04
N HIS A 19 -11.30 11.06 9.68
CA HIS A 19 -10.02 10.96 8.98
C HIS A 19 -9.70 9.48 8.76
N GLU A 20 -9.51 9.10 7.49
CA GLU A 20 -9.22 7.72 7.13
C GLU A 20 -8.10 7.68 6.09
N SER A 21 -7.25 6.66 6.20
CA SER A 21 -6.12 6.47 5.30
C SER A 21 -6.25 5.14 4.60
N TYR A 22 -6.01 5.13 3.29
CA TYR A 22 -6.07 3.91 2.49
C TYR A 22 -4.76 3.70 1.75
N SER A 23 -4.32 2.44 1.70
CA SER A 23 -3.27 1.98 0.80
C SER A 23 -3.91 1.42 -0.47
N PHE A 24 -3.32 1.70 -1.63
CA PHE A 24 -3.76 1.24 -2.93
C PHE A 24 -2.66 0.48 -3.65
N ALA A 25 -3.03 -0.47 -4.50
CA ALA A 25 -2.11 -1.16 -5.41
C ALA A 25 -2.76 -1.35 -6.78
N CYS A 26 -2.12 -0.84 -7.83
CA CYS A 26 -2.56 -1.08 -9.20
C CYS A 26 -2.19 -2.50 -9.63
N MET A 27 -3.19 -3.29 -10.04
CA MET A 27 -2.96 -4.65 -10.52
C MET A 27 -2.50 -4.69 -11.99
N ARG A 28 -2.44 -3.53 -12.66
CA ARG A 28 -1.92 -3.40 -14.04
C ARG A 28 -0.42 -3.10 -14.08
N CYS A 29 0.05 -2.11 -13.32
CA CYS A 29 1.46 -1.66 -13.35
C CYS A 29 2.22 -1.90 -12.04
N GLY A 30 1.57 -2.43 -11.00
CA GLY A 30 2.20 -2.71 -9.70
C GLY A 30 2.44 -1.48 -8.82
N HIS A 31 2.11 -0.27 -9.29
CA HIS A 31 2.30 0.95 -8.50
C HIS A 31 1.41 0.93 -7.25
N GLY A 32 2.03 1.14 -6.08
CA GLY A 32 1.35 1.28 -4.81
C GLY A 32 1.53 2.68 -4.22
N TRP A 33 0.44 3.23 -3.69
CA TRP A 33 0.44 4.54 -3.03
C TRP A 33 -0.48 4.52 -1.81
N GLU A 34 -0.27 5.45 -0.90
CA GLU A 34 -1.11 5.65 0.28
C GLU A 34 -1.60 7.08 0.29
N GLN A 35 -2.86 7.28 0.67
CA GLN A 35 -3.50 8.58 0.72
C GLN A 35 -4.40 8.69 1.94
N SER A 36 -4.34 9.85 2.60
CA SER A 36 -5.24 10.23 3.67
C SER A 36 -6.38 11.09 3.15
N TYR A 37 -7.58 10.85 3.68
CA TYR A 37 -8.81 11.51 3.31
C TYR A 37 -9.52 12.06 4.54
N GLU A 38 -10.13 13.23 4.39
CA GLU A 38 -11.21 13.69 5.26
C GLU A 38 -12.53 13.23 4.63
N ILE A 39 -13.32 12.47 5.38
CA ILE A 39 -14.62 11.94 4.99
C ILE A 39 -15.68 12.80 5.69
N GLU A 40 -16.22 13.77 4.96
CA GLU A 40 -17.24 14.68 5.45
C GLU A 40 -18.62 14.03 5.28
N HIS A 41 -19.36 13.86 6.38
CA HIS A 41 -20.75 13.45 6.37
C HIS A 41 -21.63 14.70 6.30
N HIS A 42 -22.64 14.67 5.44
CA HIS A 42 -23.55 15.77 5.22
C HIS A 42 -25.00 15.28 5.21
N THR A 43 -25.90 16.22 5.46
CA THR A 43 -27.34 16.05 5.25
C THR A 43 -27.80 17.14 4.30
N ASP A 44 -28.50 16.77 3.23
CA ASP A 44 -29.07 17.74 2.29
C ASP A 44 -30.32 18.44 2.86
N ALA A 45 -30.91 19.37 2.09
CA ALA A 45 -32.10 20.10 2.53
C ALA A 45 -33.36 19.23 2.62
N ASP A 46 -33.39 18.09 1.94
CA ASP A 46 -34.46 17.11 1.96
C ASP A 46 -34.28 16.07 3.07
N GLY A 47 -33.16 16.14 3.81
CA GLY A 47 -32.83 15.24 4.90
C GLY A 47 -32.04 13.99 4.49
N HIS A 48 -31.59 13.88 3.24
CA HIS A 48 -30.78 12.73 2.81
C HIS A 48 -29.32 12.87 3.22
N GLU A 49 -28.77 11.78 3.74
CA GLU A 49 -27.37 11.69 4.10
C GLU A 49 -26.50 11.40 2.87
N PHE A 50 -25.39 12.12 2.75
CA PHE A 50 -24.37 11.84 1.75
C PHE A 50 -22.97 12.10 2.29
N VAL A 51 -21.98 11.49 1.63
CA VAL A 51 -20.57 11.57 2.02
C VAL A 51 -19.75 12.27 0.96
N ARG A 52 -18.86 13.16 1.39
CA ARG A 52 -17.86 13.80 0.53
C ARG A 52 -16.46 13.39 0.97
N TYR A 53 -15.64 13.04 -0.01
CA TYR A 53 -14.23 12.72 0.21
C TYR A 53 -13.38 13.93 -0.12
N VAL A 54 -12.45 14.27 0.75
CA VAL A 54 -11.50 15.36 0.58
C VAL A 54 -10.09 14.83 0.73
N ALA A 55 -9.23 15.09 -0.25
CA ALA A 55 -7.81 14.80 -0.20
C ALA A 55 -7.05 16.09 -0.56
N ASP A 56 -5.97 16.40 0.15
CA ASP A 56 -5.18 17.61 -0.08
C ASP A 56 -6.02 18.91 -0.10
N LYS A 57 -7.07 18.95 0.75
CA LYS A 57 -8.06 20.02 0.85
C LYS A 57 -8.91 20.22 -0.42
N GLN A 58 -8.89 19.27 -1.34
CA GLN A 58 -9.70 19.24 -2.55
C GLN A 58 -10.75 18.14 -2.49
N VAL A 59 -11.96 18.44 -2.96
CA VAL A 59 -13.02 17.45 -3.08
C VAL A 59 -12.67 16.49 -4.20
N VAL A 60 -12.66 15.19 -3.90
CA VAL A 60 -12.30 14.12 -4.84
C VAL A 60 -13.44 13.12 -5.01
N PRO A 61 -13.46 12.37 -6.12
CA PRO A 61 -14.36 11.22 -6.24
C PRO A 61 -14.12 10.21 -5.11
N SER A 62 -15.14 9.40 -4.80
CA SER A 62 -14.99 8.34 -3.81
C SER A 62 -13.85 7.40 -4.20
N PRO A 63 -12.80 7.26 -3.36
CA PRO A 63 -11.69 6.35 -3.62
C PRO A 63 -12.13 4.89 -3.57
N LEU A 64 -13.31 4.61 -3.00
CA LEU A 64 -13.87 3.26 -2.86
C LEU A 64 -14.66 2.83 -4.10
N SER A 65 -15.22 3.78 -4.85
CA SER A 65 -16.10 3.47 -5.99
C SER A 65 -15.36 3.33 -7.31
N ARG A 66 -14.39 4.22 -7.58
CA ARG A 66 -13.64 4.26 -8.86
C ARG A 66 -12.17 4.66 -8.66
N PRO A 67 -11.37 3.86 -7.94
CA PRO A 67 -9.95 4.14 -7.81
C PRO A 67 -9.27 4.11 -9.18
N THR A 68 -8.43 5.11 -9.45
CA THR A 68 -7.65 5.22 -10.69
C THR A 68 -6.18 5.30 -10.34
N CYS A 69 -5.35 4.50 -11.01
CA CYS A 69 -3.91 4.49 -10.78
C CYS A 69 -3.28 5.79 -11.29
N GLN A 70 -2.64 6.55 -10.40
CA GLN A 70 -1.98 7.83 -10.72
C GLN A 70 -0.75 7.69 -11.64
N ASN A 71 -0.30 6.46 -11.92
CA ASN A 71 0.87 6.19 -12.77
C ASN A 71 0.50 5.69 -14.18
N CYS A 72 -0.65 5.04 -14.36
CA CYS A 72 -0.99 4.42 -15.66
C CYS A 72 -2.48 4.51 -16.04
N ASP A 73 -3.27 5.25 -15.27
CA ASP A 73 -4.72 5.43 -15.45
C ASP A 73 -5.56 4.14 -15.45
N GLY A 74 -4.97 3.02 -15.01
CA GLY A 74 -5.69 1.75 -14.86
C GLY A 74 -6.71 1.81 -13.70
N HIS A 75 -7.89 1.22 -13.91
CA HIS A 75 -8.97 1.17 -12.91
C HIS A 75 -9.01 -0.13 -12.09
N VAL A 76 -8.17 -1.11 -12.43
CA VAL A 76 -8.05 -2.36 -11.68
C VAL A 76 -7.09 -2.13 -10.51
N VAL A 77 -7.63 -1.58 -9.42
CA VAL A 77 -6.88 -1.17 -8.23
C VAL A 77 -7.42 -1.90 -7.01
N ARG A 78 -6.52 -2.48 -6.22
CA ARG A 78 -6.83 -3.08 -4.92
C ARG A 78 -6.69 -2.03 -3.83
N ILE A 79 -7.69 -1.93 -2.95
CA ILE A 79 -7.68 -1.08 -1.75
C ILE A 79 -7.32 -1.97 -0.55
N MET A 80 -6.47 -1.46 0.33
CA MET A 80 -5.90 -2.17 1.47
C MET A 80 -5.91 -1.26 2.71
N ARG A 81 -5.68 -1.87 3.87
CA ARG A 81 -5.48 -1.12 5.13
C ARG A 81 -4.31 -0.14 4.99
N PRO A 82 -4.33 0.99 5.71
CA PRO A 82 -3.18 1.89 5.74
C PRO A 82 -1.91 1.18 6.26
N GLY A 83 -0.75 1.69 5.87
CA GLY A 83 0.57 1.16 6.20
C GLY A 83 1.05 0.01 5.32
N GLN A 84 0.25 -0.49 4.37
CA GLN A 84 0.67 -1.64 3.55
C GLN A 84 1.76 -1.26 2.55
N VAL A 85 1.63 -0.11 1.89
CA VAL A 85 2.63 0.37 0.92
C VAL A 85 3.95 0.69 1.62
N SER A 86 3.91 1.33 2.79
CA SER A 86 5.12 1.62 3.57
C SER A 86 5.78 0.34 4.08
N SER A 87 5.01 -0.62 4.59
CA SER A 87 5.52 -1.93 5.04
C SER A 87 6.28 -2.67 3.93
N VAL A 88 5.70 -2.76 2.72
CA VAL A 88 6.35 -3.42 1.57
C VAL A 88 7.62 -2.69 1.15
N ARG A 89 7.61 -1.34 1.12
CA ARG A 89 8.80 -0.56 0.79
C ARG A 89 9.92 -0.77 1.81
N SER A 90 9.60 -0.77 3.10
CA SER A 90 10.58 -1.04 4.17
C SER A 90 11.16 -2.44 4.08
N ALA A 91 10.31 -3.47 3.87
CA ALA A 91 10.77 -4.84 3.68
C ALA A 91 11.70 -4.97 2.48
N ALA A 92 11.33 -4.38 1.33
CA ALA A 92 12.18 -4.35 0.15
C ALA A 92 13.53 -3.67 0.44
N GLN A 93 13.55 -2.50 1.10
CA GLN A 93 14.79 -1.81 1.46
C GLN A 93 15.70 -2.67 2.36
N HIS A 94 15.14 -3.33 3.37
CA HIS A 94 15.90 -4.23 4.24
C HIS A 94 16.49 -5.42 3.48
N HIS A 95 15.77 -5.97 2.50
CA HIS A 95 16.29 -7.06 1.67
C HIS A 95 17.48 -6.61 0.80
N HIS A 96 17.45 -5.38 0.28
CA HIS A 96 18.58 -4.82 -0.47
C HIS A 96 19.78 -4.47 0.42
N GLN A 97 19.55 -4.17 1.69
CA GLN A 97 20.58 -3.86 2.68
C GLN A 97 21.11 -5.08 3.44
N ALA A 98 20.60 -6.28 3.16
CA ALA A 98 21.12 -7.51 3.74
C ALA A 98 22.66 -7.52 3.58
N PRO A 99 23.42 -7.72 4.66
CA PRO A 99 24.87 -7.68 4.58
C PRO A 99 25.32 -8.64 3.49
N ARG A 100 26.16 -8.17 2.56
CA ARG A 100 26.94 -9.09 1.75
C ARG A 100 27.77 -9.89 2.74
N ALA A 101 27.32 -11.10 3.08
CA ALA A 101 28.10 -12.03 3.86
C ALA A 101 29.46 -12.11 3.16
N GLY A 102 30.50 -11.66 3.86
CA GLY A 102 31.83 -11.49 3.31
C GLY A 102 32.26 -12.74 2.56
N ALA A 103 32.83 -12.53 1.37
CA ALA A 103 33.48 -13.60 0.62
C ALA A 103 34.44 -14.37 1.56
N PRO A 104 34.45 -15.71 1.54
CA PRO A 104 35.49 -16.44 2.25
C PRO A 104 36.80 -16.14 1.53
N ARG A 105 37.68 -15.38 2.17
CA ARG A 105 39.08 -15.34 1.75
C ARG A 105 39.63 -16.74 2.00
N GLY A 106 39.93 -17.42 0.90
CA GLY A 106 40.46 -18.77 0.95
C GLY A 106 41.80 -18.81 1.66
N GLU A 107 41.88 -19.64 2.69
CA GLU A 107 43.06 -20.39 3.05
C GLU A 107 42.60 -21.63 3.83
N ALA A 108 42.77 -22.79 3.21
CA ALA A 108 42.75 -24.11 3.85
C ALA A 108 44.21 -24.61 3.83
N PRO A 109 44.69 -25.45 4.79
CA PRO A 109 44.05 -26.73 5.05
C PRO A 109 44.05 -27.31 6.49
N GLN A 110 43.11 -28.26 6.66
CA GLN A 110 43.13 -29.52 7.43
C GLN A 110 42.64 -29.63 8.90
N ALA A 111 41.63 -30.51 9.00
CA ALA A 111 41.37 -31.56 10.00
C ALA A 111 40.85 -31.18 11.41
N ALA A 112 39.57 -31.44 11.66
CA ALA A 112 39.08 -32.30 12.76
C ALA A 112 37.56 -32.49 12.69
N GLU A 113 37.14 -33.69 13.07
CA GLU A 113 35.83 -34.32 12.91
C GLU A 113 34.78 -33.95 14.00
N THR A 114 33.51 -34.06 13.58
CA THR A 114 32.31 -34.47 14.33
C THR A 114 31.47 -33.46 15.13
N ALA A 115 30.34 -33.12 14.48
CA ALA A 115 28.96 -32.99 14.97
C ALA A 115 28.62 -31.98 16.09
N ALA A 116 28.07 -30.84 15.66
CA ALA A 116 27.12 -30.01 16.41
C ALA A 116 25.98 -29.61 15.45
N PRO A 117 24.74 -29.42 15.95
CA PRO A 117 23.52 -29.66 15.18
C PRO A 117 23.37 -28.66 14.04
N ALA A 118 22.97 -29.18 12.88
CA ALA A 118 22.58 -28.38 11.73
C ALA A 118 21.46 -27.42 12.17
N LYS A 119 21.80 -26.15 12.32
CA LYS A 119 20.80 -25.08 12.35
C LYS A 119 20.07 -25.16 11.03
N GLU A 120 18.80 -25.55 11.08
CA GLU A 120 17.91 -25.50 9.93
C GLU A 120 17.96 -24.08 9.36
N HIS A 121 18.70 -23.93 8.27
CA HIS A 121 18.60 -22.77 7.43
C HIS A 121 17.23 -22.90 6.75
N HIS A 122 16.22 -22.25 7.32
CA HIS A 122 14.94 -22.08 6.64
C HIS A 122 15.19 -21.21 5.40
N HIS A 123 15.55 -21.86 4.31
CA HIS A 123 15.73 -21.26 3.01
C HIS A 123 14.35 -20.85 2.50
N TRP A 124 13.97 -19.60 2.76
CA TRP A 124 12.80 -19.00 2.13
C TRP A 124 13.06 -18.91 0.63
N HIS A 125 12.60 -19.91 -0.10
CA HIS A 125 12.74 -19.96 -1.53
C HIS A 125 11.74 -18.97 -2.14
N LEU A 126 12.21 -18.04 -2.98
CA LEU A 126 11.37 -17.03 -3.62
C LEU A 126 10.20 -17.63 -4.41
N SER A 127 10.31 -18.90 -4.82
CA SER A 127 9.22 -19.61 -5.50
C SER A 127 8.03 -19.87 -4.59
N ASP A 128 8.18 -19.94 -3.26
CA ASP A 128 7.06 -20.14 -2.33
C ASP A 128 6.17 -18.90 -2.20
N LEU A 129 6.67 -17.71 -2.55
CA LEU A 129 5.92 -16.46 -2.53
C LEU A 129 5.14 -16.20 -3.84
N LEU A 130 5.35 -17.00 -4.87
CA LEU A 130 4.75 -16.82 -6.20
C LEU A 130 3.61 -17.80 -6.52
N HIS A 131 3.16 -18.62 -5.55
CA HIS A 131 2.08 -19.59 -5.75
C HIS A 131 0.72 -19.26 -5.08
N PRO A 132 0.17 -18.03 -5.11
CA PRO A 132 -1.18 -17.81 -4.58
C PRO A 132 -2.30 -18.40 -5.46
N PHE A 133 -2.00 -19.03 -6.62
CA PHE A 133 -3.04 -19.54 -7.52
C PHE A 133 -2.72 -20.92 -8.11
N HIS A 134 -2.79 -21.97 -7.30
CA HIS A 134 -3.15 -23.29 -7.80
C HIS A 134 -4.55 -23.66 -7.33
N ARG A 135 -5.57 -23.29 -8.12
CA ARG A 135 -6.90 -23.89 -8.00
C ARG A 135 -6.80 -25.34 -8.48
N ARG A 136 -7.10 -26.32 -7.63
CA ARG A 136 -7.42 -27.68 -8.05
C ARG A 136 -8.74 -27.64 -8.81
N ALA A 137 -8.71 -28.09 -10.07
CA ALA A 137 -9.88 -28.62 -10.73
C ALA A 137 -9.90 -30.13 -10.46
N SER A 138 -10.96 -30.60 -9.80
CA SER A 138 -11.62 -31.90 -9.96
C SER A 138 -12.97 -31.81 -9.26
#